data_AF-A0A3P7ENG5-F1
#
_entry.id   AF-A0A3P7ENG5-F1
#
_cell.length_a   1.000
_cell.length_b   1.000
_cell.length_c   1.000
_cell.angle_alpha   90.00
_cell.angle_beta   90.00
_cell.angle_gamma   90.00
#
_symmetry.space_group_name_H-M   'P 1'
#
loop_
_entity.id
_entity.type
_entity.pdbx_description
1 polymer ?
#
loop_
_entity_poly.entity_id
_entity_poly.type
_entity_poly.pdbx_seq_one_letter_code
_entity_poly.pdbx_strand_id
1 'polypeptide(L)'
;MISKTIACNCHGHSEECVYEKELDRMHSSLDIHGNYDGGGRCLNCRDNTEGINCNKCIFGYYRPKTKWWNETDVCQRKSCLFLKKNCLAV
;
A
#
# COMPACT_ATOMS: atom_id res chain seq x y z
N MET A 1 16.48 19.75 -17.56
CA MET A 1 16.17 19.01 -16.32
C MET A 1 15.66 17.65 -16.75
N ILE A 2 16.44 16.58 -16.51
CA ILE A 2 15.95 15.22 -16.80
C ILE A 2 14.91 14.94 -15.72
N SER A 3 13.62 14.99 -16.09
CA SER A 3 12.59 14.33 -15.30
C SER A 3 12.95 12.85 -15.30
N LYS A 4 13.71 12.42 -14.30
CA LYS A 4 13.84 11.00 -14.00
C LYS A 4 12.41 10.57 -13.66
N THR A 5 11.70 10.01 -14.62
CA THR A 5 10.43 9.34 -14.35
C THR A 5 10.77 8.10 -13.55
N ILE A 6 11.08 8.31 -12.26
CA ILE A 6 11.25 7.24 -11.30
C ILE A 6 9.86 6.63 -11.17
N ALA A 7 9.73 5.36 -11.51
CA ALA A 7 8.48 4.66 -11.33
C ALA A 7 8.09 4.68 -9.84
N CYS A 8 6.82 4.93 -9.55
CA CYS A 8 6.32 4.82 -8.19
C CYS A 8 6.35 3.36 -7.73
N ASN A 9 6.62 3.14 -6.45
CA ASN A 9 6.49 1.82 -5.86
C ASN A 9 5.07 1.65 -5.30
N CYS A 10 4.23 0.90 -5.99
CA CYS A 10 2.86 0.57 -5.54
C CYS A 10 2.71 -0.90 -5.18
N HIS A 11 3.83 -1.60 -4.96
CA HIS A 11 3.88 -3.05 -4.78
C HIS A 11 3.11 -3.88 -5.84
N GLY A 12 2.88 -3.33 -7.04
CA GLY A 12 2.10 -3.99 -8.10
C GLY A 12 0.57 -3.85 -7.97
N HIS A 13 0.09 -3.16 -6.93
CA HIS A 13 -1.35 -2.96 -6.69
C HIS A 13 -1.91 -1.70 -7.35
N SER A 14 -1.09 -0.92 -8.04
CA SER A 14 -1.54 0.18 -8.87
C SER A 14 -0.58 0.45 -10.01
N GLU A 15 -1.13 0.92 -11.12
CA GLU A 15 -0.41 1.45 -12.29
C GLU A 15 -0.45 2.98 -12.34
N GLU A 16 -1.17 3.61 -11.41
CA GLU A 16 -1.38 5.06 -11.36
C GLU A 16 -0.77 5.65 -10.09
N CYS A 17 -0.03 6.74 -10.23
CA CYS A 17 0.48 7.49 -9.09
C CYS A 17 0.63 8.98 -9.41
N VAL A 18 0.68 9.79 -8.36
CA VAL A 18 0.93 11.23 -8.43
C VAL A 18 2.11 11.60 -7.55
N TYR A 19 2.86 12.63 -7.94
CA TYR A 19 3.91 13.20 -7.09
C TYR A 19 3.29 14.20 -6.10
N GLU A 20 3.62 14.03 -4.83
CA GLU A 20 3.26 14.93 -3.74
C GLU A 20 4.54 15.44 -3.06
N LYS A 21 4.80 16.75 -3.19
CA LYS A 21 5.98 17.42 -2.62
C LYS A 21 6.12 17.20 -1.11
N GLU A 22 5.00 17.12 -0.39
CA GLU A 22 5.01 16.89 1.05
C GLU A 22 5.50 15.48 1.42
N LEU A 23 5.15 14.46 0.64
CA LEU A 23 5.66 13.09 0.85
C LEU A 23 7.16 13.00 0.62
N ASP A 24 7.64 13.71 -0.39
CA ASP A 24 9.06 13.83 -0.72
C ASP A 24 9.85 14.49 0.42
N ARG A 25 9.37 15.66 0.87
CA ARG A 25 9.95 16.39 2.01
C ARG A 25 9.99 15.56 3.29
N MET A 26 8.97 14.73 3.50
CA MET A 26 8.83 13.90 4.68
C MET A 26 9.45 12.51 4.53
N HIS A 27 10.10 12.20 3.41
CA HIS A 27 10.67 10.87 3.15
C HIS A 27 9.64 9.76 3.44
N SER A 28 8.44 9.89 2.88
CA SER A 28 7.27 9.09 3.28
C SER A 28 6.73 8.15 2.19
N SER A 29 7.26 8.23 0.97
CA SER A 29 7.02 7.22 -0.07
C SER A 29 8.27 6.39 -0.31
N LEU A 30 8.06 5.11 -0.57
CA LEU A 30 9.10 4.21 -1.06
C LEU A 30 9.47 4.53 -2.51
N ASP A 31 10.78 4.47 -2.81
CA ASP A 31 11.31 4.37 -4.15
C ASP A 31 11.25 2.91 -4.67
N ILE A 32 11.71 2.68 -5.89
CA ILE A 32 11.77 1.34 -6.50
C ILE A 32 12.75 0.38 -5.82
N HIS A 33 13.66 0.89 -5.01
CA HIS A 33 14.68 0.12 -4.29
C HIS A 33 14.25 -0.20 -2.84
N GLY A 34 13.09 0.30 -2.41
CA GLY A 34 12.55 0.10 -1.07
C GLY A 34 13.07 1.11 -0.04
N ASN A 35 13.70 2.20 -0.46
CA ASN A 35 14.10 3.30 0.41
C ASN A 35 12.98 4.31 0.53
N TYR A 36 12.81 4.90 1.71
CA TYR A 36 11.89 6.02 1.94
C TYR A 36 12.47 7.33 1.36
N ASP A 37 12.64 7.38 0.05
CA ASP A 37 13.27 8.50 -0.66
C ASP A 37 12.50 8.80 -1.96
N GLY A 38 11.20 9.07 -1.81
CA GLY A 38 10.35 9.48 -2.91
C GLY A 38 9.15 10.27 -2.45
N GLY A 39 8.45 10.86 -3.42
CA GLY A 39 7.23 11.64 -3.24
C GLY A 39 5.98 11.04 -3.89
N GLY A 40 6.01 9.78 -4.33
CA GLY A 40 4.89 9.17 -5.05
C GLY A 40 3.75 8.74 -4.12
N ARG A 41 2.51 9.10 -4.45
CA ARG A 41 1.31 8.45 -3.90
C ARG A 41 0.64 7.62 -4.97
N CYS A 42 0.47 6.34 -4.70
CA CYS A 42 -0.32 5.45 -5.53
C CYS A 42 -1.81 5.82 -5.46
N LEU A 43 -2.47 5.79 -6.61
CA LEU A 43 -3.91 5.97 -6.73
C LEU A 43 -4.57 4.61 -6.98
N ASN A 44 -5.88 4.48 -6.75
CA ASN A 44 -6.67 3.31 -7.16
C ASN A 44 -6.06 1.95 -6.76
N CYS A 45 -5.51 1.83 -5.54
CA CYS A 45 -4.93 0.58 -5.05
C CYS A 45 -5.93 -0.59 -5.17
N ARG A 46 -5.48 -1.68 -5.79
CA ARG A 46 -6.24 -2.93 -5.99
C ARG A 46 -6.01 -3.90 -4.83
N ASP A 47 -6.55 -5.10 -4.93
CA ASP A 47 -6.20 -6.24 -4.04
C ASP A 47 -6.47 -6.01 -2.54
N ASN A 48 -7.48 -5.19 -2.23
CA ASN A 48 -7.85 -4.78 -0.86
C ASN A 48 -6.71 -4.05 -0.12
N THR A 49 -5.85 -3.35 -0.87
CA THR A 49 -4.75 -2.56 -0.33
C THR A 49 -5.07 -1.07 -0.30
N GLU A 50 -4.39 -0.33 0.57
CA GLU A 50 -4.45 1.13 0.67
C GLU A 50 -3.11 1.70 1.17
N GLY A 51 -3.01 3.01 1.31
CA GLY A 51 -1.81 3.71 1.77
C GLY A 51 -0.97 4.28 0.63
N ILE A 52 0.14 4.94 0.98
CA ILE A 52 0.98 5.71 0.04
C ILE A 52 1.53 4.82 -1.07
N ASN A 53 1.97 3.61 -0.73
CA ASN A 53 2.58 2.65 -1.63
C ASN A 53 1.71 1.39 -1.82
N CYS A 54 0.40 1.47 -1.53
CA CYS A 54 -0.48 0.30 -1.40
C CYS A 54 0.05 -0.72 -0.37
N ASN A 55 0.64 -0.22 0.72
CA ASN A 55 1.39 -0.96 1.73
C ASN A 55 0.61 -1.15 3.05
N LYS A 56 -0.72 -1.10 2.98
CA LYS A 56 -1.67 -1.39 4.07
C LYS A 56 -2.84 -2.17 3.49
N CYS A 57 -3.56 -2.90 4.34
CA CYS A 57 -4.84 -3.48 3.96
C CYS A 57 -5.97 -2.54 4.35
N ILE A 58 -6.99 -2.43 3.50
CA ILE A 58 -8.22 -1.69 3.83
C ILE A 58 -8.87 -2.24 5.10
N PHE A 59 -9.77 -1.44 5.68
CA PHE A 59 -10.54 -1.86 6.85
C PHE A 59 -11.24 -3.22 6.63
N GLY A 60 -11.19 -4.09 7.63
CA GLY A 60 -11.74 -5.45 7.55
C GLY A 60 -10.79 -6.50 6.96
N TYR A 61 -9.65 -6.09 6.39
CA TYR A 61 -8.63 -6.98 5.85
C TYR A 61 -7.34 -6.93 6.68
N TYR A 62 -6.49 -7.95 6.56
CA TYR A 62 -5.18 -8.01 7.20
C TYR A 62 -4.18 -8.73 6.28
N ARG A 63 -2.90 -8.42 6.46
CA ARG A 63 -1.81 -9.15 5.79
C ARG A 63 -1.33 -10.30 6.67
N PRO A 64 -1.48 -11.58 6.27
CA PRO A 64 -0.84 -12.68 6.96
C PRO A 64 0.68 -12.53 6.94
N LYS A 65 1.38 -12.99 7.99
CA LYS A 65 2.85 -12.91 8.06
C LYS A 65 3.56 -13.67 6.93
N THR A 66 2.87 -14.63 6.32
CA THR A 66 3.36 -15.47 5.21
C THR A 66 3.19 -14.81 3.84
N LYS A 67 2.58 -13.62 3.76
CA LYS A 67 2.31 -12.91 2.51
C LYS A 67 3.23 -11.72 2.31
N TRP A 68 3.78 -11.61 1.11
CA TRP A 68 4.57 -10.50 0.60
C TRP A 68 3.67 -9.41 0.03
N TRP A 69 4.15 -8.17 0.06
CA TRP A 69 3.36 -7.01 -0.38
C TRP A 69 3.02 -7.01 -1.86
N ASN A 70 3.67 -7.81 -2.70
CA ASN A 70 3.41 -7.86 -4.13
C ASN A 70 2.46 -8.98 -4.56
N GLU A 71 1.94 -9.77 -3.62
CA GLU A 71 0.98 -10.83 -3.91
C GLU A 71 -0.44 -10.27 -4.04
N THR A 72 -1.22 -10.70 -5.05
CA THR A 72 -2.59 -10.21 -5.28
C THR A 72 -3.59 -10.61 -4.19
N ASP A 73 -3.29 -11.61 -3.37
CA ASP A 73 -4.08 -12.01 -2.20
C ASP A 73 -3.40 -11.61 -0.88
N VAL A 74 -2.52 -10.60 -0.91
CA VAL A 74 -1.78 -10.11 0.27
C VAL A 74 -2.72 -9.75 1.43
N CYS A 75 -3.86 -9.14 1.11
CA CYS A 75 -4.85 -8.71 2.09
C CYS A 75 -6.00 -9.71 2.13
N GLN A 76 -6.07 -10.46 3.23
CA GLN A 76 -7.10 -11.45 3.47
C GLN A 76 -8.18 -10.89 4.39
N ARG A 77 -9.43 -11.24 4.11
CA ARG A 77 -10.56 -10.80 4.93
C ARG A 77 -10.41 -11.36 6.35
N LYS A 78 -10.56 -10.52 7.36
CA LYS A 78 -10.63 -10.99 8.75
C LYS A 78 -11.88 -11.85 8.88
N SER A 79 -11.71 -13.16 9.09
CA SER A 79 -12.83 -13.98 9.55
C SER A 79 -13.11 -13.60 11.00
N CYS A 80 -14.38 -13.37 11.32
CA CYS A 80 -14.83 -13.12 12.69
C CYS A 80 -14.38 -14.20 13.67
N LEU A 81 -13.99 -15.38 13.19
CA LEU A 81 -13.44 -16.45 14.00
C LEU A 81 -12.05 -16.13 14.62
N PHE A 82 -11.24 -15.29 13.98
CA PHE A 82 -9.90 -14.91 14.46
C PHE A 82 -9.92 -13.69 15.39
N LEU A 83 -10.94 -12.85 15.29
CA LEU A 83 -11.14 -11.72 16.17
C LEU A 83 -12.07 -12.14 17.32
N LYS A 84 -11.51 -12.79 18.35
CA LYS A 84 -12.22 -13.17 19.60
C LYS A 84 -12.80 -11.98 20.40
N LYS A 85 -12.97 -10.81 19.81
CA LYS A 85 -13.58 -9.61 20.42
C LYS A 85 -14.36 -8.85 19.35
N ASN A 86 -15.68 -9.07 19.35
CA ASN A 86 -16.71 -8.21 18.76
C ASN A 86 -16.67 -8.00 17.24
N CYS A 87 -17.13 -8.98 16.47
CA CYS A 87 -17.77 -8.67 15.19
C CYS A 87 -19.19 -8.14 15.46
N LEU A 88 -19.30 -6.84 15.76
CA LEU A 88 -20.54 -6.12 15.54
C LEU A 88 -20.64 -5.87 14.04
N ALA A 89 -21.32 -6.80 13.35
CA ALA A 89 -22.05 -6.46 12.15
C ALA A 89 -23.22 -5.58 12.60
N VAL A 90 -23.10 -4.28 12.34
CA VAL A 90 -24.26 -3.40 12.18
C VAL A 90 -24.15 -2.83 10.78
#